data_AF-A0A950EAJ7-F1
#
_entry.id   AF-A0A950EAJ7-F1
#
_cell.length_a   1.000
_cell.length_b   1.000
_cell.length_c   1.000
_cell.angle_alpha   90.00
_cell.angle_beta   90.00
_cell.angle_gamma   90.00
#
_symmetry.space_group_name_H-M   'P 1'
#
loop_
_entity.id
_entity.type
_entity.pdbx_description
1 polymer ?
#
loop_
_entity_poly.entity_id
_entity_poly.type
_entity_poly.pdbx_seq_one_letter_code
_entity_poly.pdbx_strand_id
1 'polypeptide(L)'
;MLTGNLVRIKTTSKGRVVPIYLRRDDPYWLEVAESLLLIFREGVGMTRGEIEAEIVELVGEGLATLAHRGLAKVLEDRAEFEVVADVPPETVRDKVFMAAAEHRRALLAAGHRAPFRR
;
A
#
# COMPACT_ATOMS: atom_id res chain seq x y z
N MET A 1 -10.36 3.19 -6.48
CA MET A 1 -10.20 4.45 -7.23
C MET A 1 -8.78 4.97 -7.08
N LEU A 2 -8.26 5.69 -8.09
CA LEU A 2 -6.95 6.33 -8.02
C LEU A 2 -6.91 7.41 -6.93
N THR A 3 -5.87 7.41 -6.11
CA THR A 3 -5.68 8.39 -5.03
C THR A 3 -5.04 9.68 -5.56
N GLY A 4 -5.33 10.82 -4.93
CA GLY A 4 -4.90 12.15 -5.41
C GLY A 4 -3.39 12.30 -5.62
N ASN A 5 -2.58 11.63 -4.80
CA ASN A 5 -1.11 11.60 -4.92
C ASN A 5 -0.58 10.81 -6.12
N LEU A 6 -1.42 10.01 -6.80
CA LEU A 6 -1.07 9.25 -8.00
C LEU A 6 -1.61 9.89 -9.29
N VAL A 7 -2.33 11.01 -9.19
CA VAL A 7 -2.89 11.69 -10.35
C VAL A 7 -1.80 12.49 -11.07
N ARG A 8 -1.61 12.20 -12.35
CA ARG A 8 -0.69 12.98 -13.19
C ARG A 8 -1.36 14.22 -13.71
N ILE A 9 -0.90 15.38 -13.25
CA ILE A 9 -1.33 16.69 -13.73
C ILE A 9 -0.14 17.54 -14.18
N LYS A 10 -0.41 18.50 -15.06
CA LYS A 10 0.44 19.66 -15.29
C LYS A 10 -0.34 20.93 -14.97
N THR A 11 0.35 21.91 -14.39
CA THR A 11 -0.19 23.27 -14.23
C THR A 11 0.35 24.14 -15.36
N THR A 12 -0.55 24.78 -16.10
CA THR A 12 -0.16 25.72 -17.17
C THR A 12 0.29 27.06 -16.59
N SER A 13 1.03 27.85 -17.36
CA SER A 13 1.45 29.21 -16.95
C SER A 13 0.29 30.14 -16.60
N LYS A 14 -0.92 29.84 -17.07
CA LYS A 14 -2.17 30.56 -16.76
C LYS A 14 -2.92 29.99 -15.54
N GLY A 15 -2.29 29.12 -14.74
CA GLY A 15 -2.88 28.55 -13.53
C GLY A 15 -3.92 27.44 -13.75
N ARG A 16 -4.10 26.94 -14.99
CA ARG A 16 -5.04 25.82 -15.25
C ARG A 16 -4.39 24.47 -14.97
N VAL A 17 -5.13 23.56 -14.31
CA VAL A 17 -4.75 22.16 -14.08
C VAL A 17 -5.19 21.31 -15.27
N VAL A 18 -4.26 20.56 -15.87
CA VAL A 18 -4.52 19.70 -17.02
C VAL A 18 -4.07 18.27 -16.71
N PRO A 19 -4.95 17.26 -16.81
CA PRO A 19 -4.57 15.86 -16.63
C PRO A 19 -3.64 15.41 -17.76
N ILE A 20 -2.69 14.53 -17.41
CA ILE A 20 -1.77 13.90 -18.36
C ILE A 20 -2.21 12.46 -18.55
N TYR A 21 -2.83 12.17 -19.69
CA TYR A 21 -3.28 10.84 -20.04
C TYR A 21 -2.16 9.99 -20.65
N LEU A 22 -2.25 8.68 -20.45
CA LEU A 22 -1.44 7.71 -21.20
C LEU A 22 -2.01 7.54 -22.59
N ARG A 23 -1.12 7.36 -23.58
CA ARG A 23 -1.53 6.90 -24.92
C ARG A 23 -1.80 5.40 -24.83
N ARG A 24 -2.98 4.97 -25.26
CA ARG A 24 -3.44 3.58 -25.09
C ARG A 24 -2.67 2.60 -25.98
N ASP A 25 -2.26 3.05 -27.15
CA ASP A 25 -1.57 2.22 -28.15
C ASP A 25 -0.05 2.35 -28.06
N ASP A 26 0.47 2.91 -26.96
CA ASP A 26 1.91 3.05 -26.73
C ASP A 26 2.47 1.69 -26.27
N PRO A 27 3.37 1.06 -27.06
CA PRO A 27 3.86 -0.29 -26.75
C PRO A 27 4.48 -0.41 -25.36
N TYR A 28 5.14 0.66 -24.89
CA TYR A 28 5.74 0.69 -23.56
C TYR A 28 4.68 0.56 -22.45
N TRP A 29 3.56 1.28 -22.55
CA TRP A 29 2.52 1.22 -21.53
C TRP A 29 1.73 -0.10 -21.58
N LEU A 30 1.62 -0.70 -22.76
CA LEU A 30 1.04 -2.04 -22.90
C LEU A 30 1.93 -3.10 -22.22
N GLU A 31 3.25 -3.05 -22.44
CA GLU A 31 4.20 -3.95 -21.79
C GLU A 31 4.16 -3.79 -20.27
N VAL A 32 4.19 -2.56 -19.76
CA VAL A 32 4.05 -2.27 -18.33
C VAL A 32 2.74 -2.84 -17.76
N ALA A 33 1.62 -2.68 -18.48
CA ALA A 33 0.33 -3.17 -18.04
C ALA A 33 0.30 -4.71 -17.99
N GLU A 34 0.86 -5.39 -18.98
CA GLU A 34 0.96 -6.86 -18.99
C GLU A 34 1.85 -7.38 -17.85
N SER A 35 3.01 -6.76 -17.62
CA SER A 35 3.89 -7.15 -16.50
C SER A 35 3.22 -6.98 -15.15
N LEU A 36 2.48 -5.87 -14.94
CA LEU A 36 1.71 -5.68 -13.71
C LEU A 36 0.56 -6.69 -13.60
N LEU A 37 -0.16 -6.97 -14.69
CA LEU A 37 -1.21 -7.98 -14.70
C LEU A 37 -0.68 -9.36 -14.32
N LEU A 38 0.53 -9.71 -14.76
CA LEU A 38 1.16 -10.98 -14.42
C LEU A 38 1.35 -11.13 -12.90
N ILE A 39 1.88 -10.10 -12.23
CA ILE A 39 2.06 -10.08 -10.76
C ILE A 39 0.72 -10.37 -10.06
N PHE A 40 -0.37 -9.72 -10.46
CA PHE A 40 -1.68 -9.95 -9.83
C PHE A 40 -2.29 -11.32 -10.16
N ARG A 41 -2.04 -11.87 -11.35
CA ARG A 41 -2.53 -13.20 -11.74
C ARG A 41 -1.80 -14.31 -11.02
N GLU A 42 -0.48 -14.18 -10.86
CA GLU A 42 0.36 -15.14 -10.15
C GLU A 42 0.25 -14.97 -8.62
N GLY A 43 -0.14 -13.77 -8.16
CA GLY A 43 -0.28 -13.43 -6.75
C GLY A 43 -1.47 -14.04 -6.00
N VAL A 44 -2.20 -15.01 -6.57
CA VAL A 44 -3.31 -15.68 -5.87
C VAL A 44 -2.76 -16.46 -4.68
N GLY A 45 -3.23 -16.12 -3.48
CA GLY A 45 -2.74 -16.70 -2.23
C GLY A 45 -1.59 -15.93 -1.59
N MET A 46 -1.03 -14.93 -2.26
CA MET A 46 -0.07 -14.00 -1.65
C MET A 46 -0.80 -12.94 -0.81
N THR A 47 -0.10 -12.44 0.20
CA THR A 47 -0.56 -11.29 0.97
C THR A 47 -0.46 -10.00 0.15
N ARG A 48 -1.26 -9.00 0.51
CA ARG A 48 -1.19 -7.66 -0.11
C ARG A 48 0.23 -7.07 -0.06
N GLY A 49 0.96 -7.29 1.03
CA GLY A 49 2.31 -6.76 1.20
C GLY A 49 3.35 -7.43 0.29
N GLU A 50 3.21 -8.73 0.01
CA GLU A 50 4.09 -9.43 -0.93
C GLU A 50 3.84 -8.95 -2.36
N ILE A 51 2.58 -8.79 -2.77
CA ILE A 51 2.23 -8.19 -4.08
C ILE A 51 2.80 -6.77 -4.20
N GLU A 52 2.71 -5.96 -3.13
CA GLU A 52 3.29 -4.62 -3.12
C GLU A 52 4.82 -4.64 -3.26
N ALA A 53 5.51 -5.59 -2.64
CA ALA A 53 6.96 -5.76 -2.77
C ALA A 53 7.37 -6.09 -4.21
N GLU A 54 6.68 -7.02 -4.87
CA GLU A 54 6.91 -7.37 -6.29
C GLU A 54 6.70 -6.17 -7.22
N ILE A 55 5.66 -5.37 -6.97
CA ILE A 55 5.41 -4.14 -7.74
C ILE A 55 6.55 -3.13 -7.55
N VAL A 56 7.04 -2.96 -6.32
CA VAL A 56 8.16 -2.06 -6.02
C VAL A 56 9.44 -2.54 -6.69
N GLU A 57 9.68 -3.84 -6.73
CA GLU A 57 10.84 -4.43 -7.43
C GLU A 57 10.78 -4.20 -8.95
N LEU A 58 9.61 -4.41 -9.56
CA LEU A 58 9.41 -4.19 -11.01
C LEU A 58 9.53 -2.70 -11.40
N VAL A 59 8.95 -1.81 -10.60
CA VAL A 59 8.69 -0.42 -11.00
C VAL A 59 9.74 0.55 -10.43
N GLY A 60 10.30 0.24 -9.27
CA GLY A 60 11.12 1.15 -8.47
C GLY A 60 10.32 2.26 -7.78
N GLU A 61 11.05 3.14 -7.10
CA GLU A 61 10.48 4.22 -6.28
C GLU A 61 10.62 5.61 -6.92
N GLY A 62 9.83 6.58 -6.44
CA GLY A 62 9.96 8.00 -6.77
C GLY A 62 8.90 8.59 -7.70
N LEU A 63 9.09 9.84 -8.12
CA LEU A 63 8.11 10.58 -8.94
C LEU A 63 8.05 10.12 -10.40
N ALA A 64 9.15 9.56 -10.92
CA ALA A 64 9.20 9.02 -12.29
C ALA A 64 8.24 7.83 -12.47
N THR A 65 7.87 7.15 -11.37
CA THR A 65 7.05 5.94 -11.40
C THR A 65 5.57 6.20 -11.14
N LEU A 66 5.12 7.46 -11.10
CA LEU A 66 3.74 7.82 -10.75
C LEU A 66 2.68 7.09 -11.59
N ALA A 67 2.91 7.00 -12.91
CA ALA A 67 2.01 6.31 -13.83
C ALA A 67 1.95 4.80 -13.55
N HIS A 68 3.10 4.16 -13.34
CA HIS A 68 3.21 2.74 -13.02
C HIS A 68 2.48 2.41 -11.72
N ARG A 69 2.74 3.19 -10.67
CA ARG A 69 2.05 3.06 -9.36
C ARG A 69 0.55 3.31 -9.48
N GLY A 70 0.14 4.22 -10.35
CA GLY A 70 -1.26 4.46 -10.65
C GLY A 70 -1.93 3.26 -11.32
N LEU A 71 -1.27 2.61 -12.28
CA LEU A 71 -1.77 1.38 -12.91
C LEU A 71 -1.87 0.24 -11.88
N ALA A 72 -0.84 0.06 -11.06
CA ALA A 72 -0.85 -0.92 -9.98
C ALA A 72 -2.02 -0.71 -9.00
N LYS A 73 -2.27 0.54 -8.57
CA LYS A 73 -3.43 0.89 -7.72
C LYS A 73 -4.76 0.50 -8.36
N VAL A 74 -4.90 0.74 -9.66
CA VAL A 74 -6.12 0.45 -10.43
C VAL A 74 -6.39 -1.05 -10.53
N LEU A 75 -5.34 -1.88 -10.55
CA LEU A 75 -5.42 -3.33 -10.48
C LEU A 75 -5.74 -3.79 -9.05
N GLU A 76 -5.04 -3.26 -8.06
CA GLU A 76 -5.26 -3.55 -6.64
C GLU A 76 -6.72 -3.26 -6.22
N ASP A 77 -7.30 -2.15 -6.70
CA ASP A 77 -8.70 -1.80 -6.44
C ASP A 77 -9.71 -2.80 -7.02
N ARG A 78 -9.29 -3.61 -7.99
CA ARG A 78 -10.09 -4.65 -8.64
C ARG A 78 -9.75 -6.05 -8.15
N ALA A 79 -8.75 -6.19 -7.30
CA ALA A 79 -8.43 -7.45 -6.66
C ALA A 79 -9.26 -7.61 -5.38
N GLU A 80 -9.62 -8.86 -5.08
CA GLU A 80 -10.31 -9.24 -3.85
C GLU A 80 -9.30 -9.74 -2.84
N PHE A 81 -9.48 -9.33 -1.58
CA PHE A 81 -8.62 -9.72 -0.48
C PHE A 81 -9.49 -10.13 0.69
N GLU A 82 -9.09 -11.20 1.34
CA GLU A 82 -9.79 -11.76 2.48
C GLU A 82 -8.91 -11.72 3.73
N VAL A 83 -9.57 -11.61 4.89
CA VAL A 83 -8.90 -11.75 6.18
C VAL A 83 -8.90 -13.24 6.53
N VAL A 84 -7.72 -13.86 6.42
CA VAL A 84 -7.52 -15.26 6.80
C VAL A 84 -7.09 -15.32 8.27
N ALA A 85 -8.05 -15.51 9.18
CA ALA A 85 -7.80 -15.64 10.61
C ALA A 85 -8.88 -16.48 11.31
N ASP A 86 -8.47 -17.33 12.25
CA ASP A 86 -9.38 -18.15 13.07
C ASP A 86 -10.21 -17.30 14.05
N VAL A 87 -9.66 -16.16 14.46
CA VAL A 87 -10.29 -15.21 15.38
C VAL A 87 -10.24 -13.83 14.73
N PRO A 88 -11.31 -13.02 14.81
CA PRO A 88 -11.31 -11.68 14.24
C PRO A 88 -10.14 -10.84 14.77
N PRO A 89 -9.32 -10.23 13.88
CA PRO A 89 -8.09 -9.55 14.27
C PRO A 89 -8.27 -8.42 15.30
N GLU A 90 -9.42 -7.75 15.32
CA GLU A 90 -9.80 -6.77 16.35
C GLU A 90 -9.84 -7.39 17.75
N THR A 91 -10.41 -8.58 17.89
CA THR A 91 -10.50 -9.27 19.19
C THR A 91 -9.12 -9.64 19.72
N VAL A 92 -8.24 -10.12 18.83
CA VAL A 92 -6.86 -10.46 19.18
C VAL A 92 -6.10 -9.20 19.61
N ARG A 93 -6.20 -8.12 18.83
CA ARG A 93 -5.55 -6.84 19.13
C ARG A 93 -6.00 -6.28 20.48
N ASP A 94 -7.31 -6.26 20.75
CA ASP A 94 -7.86 -5.75 22.00
C ASP A 94 -7.29 -6.49 23.21
N LYS A 95 -7.32 -7.83 23.19
CA LYS A 95 -6.80 -8.65 24.28
C LYS A 95 -5.29 -8.51 24.47
N VAL A 96 -4.53 -8.60 23.38
CA VAL A 96 -3.06 -8.54 23.44
C VAL A 96 -2.58 -7.16 23.88
N PHE A 97 -3.16 -6.08 23.33
CA PHE A 97 -2.74 -4.73 23.67
C PHE A 97 -3.14 -4.33 25.09
N MET A 98 -4.31 -4.77 25.57
CA MET A 98 -4.71 -4.56 26.96
C MET A 98 -3.78 -5.30 27.93
N ALA A 99 -3.51 -6.58 27.68
CA ALA A 99 -2.58 -7.37 28.50
C ALA A 99 -1.16 -6.76 28.51
N ALA A 100 -0.67 -6.30 27.36
CA ALA A 100 0.63 -5.63 27.25
C ALA A 100 0.66 -4.31 28.04
N ALA A 101 -0.44 -3.54 28.00
CA ALA A 101 -0.56 -2.29 28.76
C ALA A 101 -0.60 -2.53 30.28
N GLU A 102 -1.35 -3.53 30.73
CA GLU A 102 -1.39 -3.95 32.14
C GLU A 102 -0.02 -4.41 32.63
N HIS A 103 0.63 -5.29 31.86
CA HIS A 103 1.98 -5.75 32.16
C HIS A 103 2.98 -4.59 32.26
N ARG A 104 2.89 -3.61 31.34
CA ARG A 104 3.71 -2.40 31.41
C ARG A 104 3.48 -1.59 32.69
N ARG A 105 2.22 -1.44 33.16
CA ARG A 105 1.91 -0.73 34.40
C ARG A 105 2.45 -1.47 35.62
N ALA A 106 2.34 -2.80 35.64
CA ALA A 106 2.88 -3.62 36.71
C ALA A 106 4.42 -3.49 36.83
N LEU A 107 5.14 -3.51 35.70
CA LEU A 107 6.60 -3.29 35.69
C LEU A 107 7.00 -1.91 36.21
N LEU A 108 6.24 -0.86 35.88
CA LEU A 108 6.45 0.49 36.41
C LEU A 108 6.23 0.52 37.92
N ALA A 109 5.12 -0.06 38.40
CA ALA A 109 4.81 -0.11 39.83
C ALA A 109 5.85 -0.90 40.64
N ALA A 110 6.41 -1.95 40.06
CA ALA A 110 7.45 -2.76 40.67
C ALA A 110 8.87 -2.15 40.54
N GLY A 111 9.02 -0.94 39.98
CA GLY A 111 10.31 -0.25 39.85
C GLY A 111 11.24 -0.80 38.77
N HIS A 112 10.78 -1.77 37.96
CA HIS A 112 11.58 -2.44 36.94
C HIS A 112 11.68 -1.65 35.61
N ARG A 113 11.04 -0.48 35.52
CA ARG A 113 11.05 0.34 34.29
C ARG A 113 11.08 1.83 34.61
N ALA A 114 11.99 2.57 33.95
CA ALA A 114 11.98 4.03 33.99
C ALA A 114 10.83 4.60 33.12
N PRO A 115 10.25 5.76 33.48
CA PRO A 115 9.25 6.41 32.63
C PRO A 115 9.79 6.67 31.23
N PHE A 116 8.93 6.55 30.22
CA PHE A 116 9.29 6.90 28.84
C PHE A 116 9.63 8.39 28.79
N ARG A 117 10.91 8.73 28.52
CA ARG A 117 11.31 10.13 28.29
C ARG A 117 10.72 10.55 26.94
N ARG A 118 9.86 11.57 26.98
CA ARG A 118 9.34 12.23 25.78
C ARG A 118 10.41 13.13 25.18
#